data_AF-A0A4P2VM58-F1
#
_entry.id   AF-A0A4P2VM58-F1
#
_cell.length_a   1.000
_cell.length_b   1.000
_cell.length_c   1.000
_cell.angle_alpha   90.00
_cell.angle_beta   90.00
_cell.angle_gamma   90.00
#
_symmetry.space_group_name_H-M   'P 1'
#
loop_
_entity.id
_entity.type
_entity.pdbx_description
1 polymer ?
#
loop_
_entity_poly.entity_id
_entity_poly.type
_entity_poly.pdbx_seq_one_letter_code
_entity_poly.pdbx_strand_id
1 'polypeptide(L)'
;MELDSSRNKYEDLLRTEPNSLATAAAKKLLDALVENYRRLLNYEFYPAEKEFDRTSREVKLAADRYDYTYKRFEELLKPLQSLQAVADNIEMAAQNSYQKYALLKGISANLLFNTDTSNLVQKYQEMNKNLNITWQPMLIKNAFFNAYLKDPGAALNSTFSALIDAFIPGVSYQTLKNLDPKMPLPSINEKESKQDEFFGSVSGRVKLNLLGGCTYYSNINQPVKENDINNISANMTLNVNYTYQVKGRRSFSAKYHLSNLYTRIESKTSSRGWFSTSSAHSIVEDKQSGDWFEIKFDGDNGEFQYTPREQSDITVEQKKLLMDRVLLRVSMQNAGSTPPSVIQPPISGILYAAGRIDRCNYYYCQVGSFFIGTIGSIFGGSSATSYFRSQANYWAFEKVNGYLILDRTSKISFTNKL
;
A
#
# COMPACT_ATOMS: atom_id res chain seq x y z
N MET A 1 15.74 61.02 -53.08
CA MET A 1 15.54 60.52 -54.47
C MET A 1 14.43 61.28 -55.19
N GLU A 2 13.16 61.19 -54.77
CA GLU A 2 12.05 61.91 -55.43
C GLU A 2 12.13 63.45 -55.25
N LEU A 3 12.53 63.92 -54.06
CA LEU A 3 12.80 65.33 -53.78
C LEU A 3 13.94 65.88 -54.66
N ASP A 4 15.06 65.14 -54.74
CA ASP A 4 16.23 65.53 -55.52
C ASP A 4 15.91 65.58 -57.02
N SER A 5 15.16 64.59 -57.52
CA SER A 5 14.69 64.57 -58.91
C SER A 5 13.76 65.75 -59.22
N SER A 6 12.87 66.11 -58.29
CA SER A 6 11.95 67.24 -58.47
C SER A 6 12.67 68.59 -58.41
N ARG A 7 13.70 68.68 -57.56
CA ARG A 7 14.57 69.86 -57.46
C ARG A 7 15.33 70.08 -58.76
N ASN A 8 16.01 69.05 -59.27
CA ASN A 8 16.76 69.14 -60.52
C ASN A 8 15.86 69.54 -61.69
N LYS A 9 14.65 68.95 -61.79
CA LYS A 9 13.67 69.29 -62.82
C LYS A 9 13.20 70.76 -62.73
N TYR A 10 12.98 71.27 -61.52
CA TYR A 10 12.64 72.68 -61.33
C TYR A 10 13.80 73.60 -61.71
N GLU A 11 15.04 73.29 -61.27
CA GLU A 11 16.23 74.08 -61.57
C GLU A 11 16.52 74.16 -63.08
N ASP A 12 16.33 73.05 -63.82
CA ASP A 12 16.48 73.03 -65.27
C ASP A 12 15.41 73.89 -65.97
N LEU A 13 14.13 73.71 -65.62
CA LEU A 13 13.02 74.48 -66.19
C LEU A 13 13.12 75.99 -65.87
N LEU A 14 13.61 76.34 -64.69
CA LEU A 14 13.84 77.72 -64.30
C LEU A 14 14.90 78.41 -65.16
N ARG A 15 15.91 77.67 -65.65
CA ARG A 15 16.95 78.19 -66.54
C ARG A 15 16.48 78.35 -67.97
N THR A 16 15.71 77.39 -68.48
CA THR A 16 15.31 77.38 -69.89
C THR A 16 14.04 78.19 -70.15
N GLU A 17 13.06 78.15 -69.25
CA GLU A 17 11.74 78.76 -69.42
C GLU A 17 11.17 79.32 -68.10
N PRO A 18 11.77 80.39 -67.55
CA PRO A 18 11.51 80.85 -66.17
C PRO A 18 10.05 81.23 -65.87
N ASN A 19 9.31 81.71 -66.88
CA ASN A 19 7.94 82.21 -66.73
C ASN A 19 6.87 81.24 -67.27
N SER A 20 7.23 79.99 -67.59
CA SER A 20 6.27 79.03 -68.12
C SER A 20 5.38 78.43 -67.02
N LEU A 21 4.18 77.98 -67.43
CA LEU A 21 3.28 77.22 -66.56
C LEU A 21 3.93 75.93 -66.04
N ALA A 22 4.85 75.33 -66.82
CA ALA A 22 5.59 74.13 -66.44
C ALA A 22 6.56 74.40 -65.29
N THR A 23 7.28 75.53 -65.32
CA THR A 23 8.18 75.96 -64.25
C THR A 23 7.42 76.25 -62.95
N ALA A 24 6.25 76.90 -63.04
CA ALA A 24 5.39 77.15 -61.88
C ALA A 24 4.86 75.84 -61.26
N ALA A 25 4.44 74.87 -62.09
CA ALA A 25 3.99 73.56 -61.62
C ALA A 25 5.12 72.73 -60.97
N ALA A 26 6.32 72.75 -61.56
CA ALA A 26 7.49 72.08 -61.00
C ALA A 26 7.90 72.67 -59.64
N LYS A 27 7.85 74.01 -59.49
CA LYS A 27 8.08 74.68 -58.21
C LYS A 27 7.07 74.23 -57.15
N LYS A 28 5.78 74.23 -57.48
CA LYS A 28 4.71 73.83 -56.56
C LYS A 28 4.87 72.38 -56.09
N LEU A 29 5.27 71.48 -56.99
CA LEU A 29 5.56 70.09 -56.64
C LEU A 29 6.77 69.98 -55.71
N LEU A 30 7.86 70.71 -56.02
CA LEU A 30 9.05 70.74 -55.17
C LEU A 30 8.72 71.28 -53.77
N ASP A 31 8.00 72.39 -53.66
CA ASP A 31 7.60 72.99 -52.39
C ASP A 31 6.74 72.01 -51.56
N ALA A 32 5.81 71.29 -52.20
CA ALA A 32 5.01 70.27 -51.53
C ALA A 32 5.85 69.08 -51.02
N LEU A 33 6.85 68.63 -51.81
CA LEU A 33 7.75 67.56 -51.40
C LEU A 33 8.70 68.00 -50.27
N VAL A 34 9.20 69.25 -50.31
CA VAL A 34 10.01 69.82 -49.22
C VAL A 34 9.20 69.87 -47.93
N GLU A 35 7.95 70.30 -47.99
CA GLU A 35 7.10 70.39 -46.81
C GLU A 35 6.75 69.00 -46.25
N ASN A 36 6.45 68.03 -47.11
CA ASN A 36 6.24 66.64 -46.70
C ASN A 36 7.49 66.04 -46.04
N TYR A 37 8.68 66.32 -46.59
CA TYR A 37 9.94 65.84 -46.02
C TYR A 37 10.24 66.49 -44.67
N ARG A 38 10.00 67.81 -44.53
CA ARG A 38 10.08 68.49 -43.23
C ARG A 38 9.11 67.90 -42.22
N ARG A 39 7.88 67.58 -42.64
CA ARG A 39 6.89 66.97 -41.78
C ARG A 39 7.33 65.59 -41.31
N LEU A 40 7.82 64.75 -42.21
CA LEU A 40 8.38 63.43 -41.90
C LEU A 40 9.51 63.53 -40.87
N LEU A 41 10.48 64.42 -41.11
CA LEU A 41 11.61 64.57 -40.19
C LEU A 41 11.16 65.05 -38.81
N ASN A 42 10.36 66.11 -38.75
CA ASN A 42 10.03 66.79 -37.50
C ASN A 42 8.97 66.07 -36.67
N TYR A 43 8.02 65.38 -37.31
CA TYR A 43 6.88 64.77 -36.61
C TYR A 43 6.96 63.25 -36.51
N GLU A 44 7.75 62.58 -37.35
CA GLU A 44 7.87 61.12 -37.32
C GLU A 44 9.28 60.69 -36.92
N PHE A 45 10.31 61.10 -37.68
CA PHE A 45 11.65 60.58 -37.50
C PHE A 45 12.31 60.99 -36.17
N TYR A 46 12.48 62.29 -35.91
CA TYR A 46 13.16 62.75 -34.69
C TYR A 46 12.42 62.36 -33.40
N PRO A 47 11.07 62.40 -33.33
CA PRO A 47 10.35 61.87 -32.17
C PRO A 47 10.58 60.36 -31.96
N ALA A 48 10.59 59.57 -33.03
CA ALA A 48 10.82 58.13 -32.93
C ALA A 48 12.26 57.80 -32.49
N GLU A 49 13.26 58.53 -33.00
CA GLU A 49 14.66 58.40 -32.57
C GLU A 49 14.83 58.72 -31.07
N LYS A 50 14.21 59.81 -30.61
CA LYS A 50 14.24 60.19 -29.19
C LYS A 50 13.57 59.15 -28.30
N GLU A 51 12.47 58.56 -28.76
CA GLU A 51 11.77 57.49 -28.04
C GLU A 51 12.63 56.22 -27.98
N PHE A 52 13.25 55.82 -29.10
CA PHE A 52 14.17 54.70 -29.15
C PHE A 52 15.33 54.86 -28.16
N ASP A 53 15.97 56.02 -28.11
CA ASP A 53 17.06 56.31 -27.17
C ASP A 53 16.61 56.31 -25.71
N ARG A 54 15.36 56.69 -25.44
CA ARG A 54 14.77 56.59 -24.10
C ARG A 54 14.58 55.11 -23.72
N THR A 55 13.90 54.34 -24.56
CA THR A 55 13.61 52.93 -24.30
C THR A 55 14.90 52.12 -24.16
N SER A 56 15.91 52.37 -25.00
CA SER A 56 17.22 51.72 -24.93
C SER A 56 17.90 51.94 -23.58
N ARG A 57 17.83 53.16 -23.03
CA ARG A 57 18.33 53.47 -21.69
C ARG A 57 17.53 52.77 -20.58
N GLU A 58 16.21 52.72 -20.70
CA GLU A 58 15.35 52.03 -19.72
C GLU A 58 15.60 50.53 -19.68
N VAL A 59 15.76 49.89 -20.84
CA VAL A 59 16.11 48.46 -20.96
C VAL A 59 17.46 48.18 -20.31
N LYS A 60 18.46 49.04 -20.56
CA LYS A 60 19.78 48.91 -19.93
C LYS A 60 19.70 49.01 -18.40
N LEU A 61 18.98 50.00 -17.88
CA LEU A 61 18.78 50.15 -16.43
C LEU A 61 18.02 48.96 -15.81
N ALA A 62 17.04 48.40 -16.53
CA ALA A 62 16.33 47.21 -16.08
C ALA A 62 17.25 45.97 -16.03
N ALA A 63 18.11 45.79 -17.03
CA ALA A 63 19.12 44.73 -17.04
C ALA A 63 20.12 44.88 -15.89
N ASP A 64 20.65 46.08 -15.66
CA ASP A 64 21.59 46.35 -14.56
C ASP A 64 20.93 46.08 -13.19
N ARG A 65 19.64 46.43 -13.03
CA ARG A 65 18.87 46.13 -11.81
C ARG A 65 18.63 44.64 -11.61
N TYR A 66 18.37 43.90 -12.69
CA TYR A 66 18.22 42.45 -12.65
C TYR A 66 19.52 41.79 -12.17
N ASP A 67 20.66 42.13 -12.78
CA ASP A 67 21.97 41.60 -12.41
C ASP A 67 22.34 41.90 -10.95
N TYR A 68 22.07 43.11 -10.49
CA TYR A 68 22.27 43.48 -9.09
C TYR A 68 21.41 42.64 -8.14
N THR A 69 20.12 42.47 -8.46
CA THR A 69 19.17 41.70 -7.64
C THR A 69 19.55 40.23 -7.61
N TYR A 70 19.95 39.67 -8.74
CA TYR A 70 20.39 38.28 -8.87
C TYR A 70 21.64 38.01 -8.02
N LYS A 71 22.68 38.85 -8.15
CA LYS A 71 23.90 38.73 -7.32
C LYS A 71 23.61 38.83 -5.82
N ARG A 72 22.73 39.76 -5.43
CA ARG A 72 22.30 39.90 -4.03
C ARG A 72 21.57 38.65 -3.54
N PHE A 73 20.73 38.04 -4.38
CA PHE A 73 20.05 36.78 -4.05
C PHE A 73 21.05 35.63 -3.85
N GLU A 74 22.04 35.48 -4.75
CA GLU A 74 23.11 34.49 -4.58
C GLU A 74 23.90 34.69 -3.29
N GLU A 75 24.25 35.93 -2.93
CA GLU A 75 24.94 36.24 -1.67
C GLU A 75 24.09 35.88 -0.45
N LEU A 76 22.78 36.12 -0.49
CA LEU A 76 21.86 35.77 0.58
C LEU A 76 21.65 34.25 0.73
N LEU A 77 21.86 33.47 -0.34
CA LEU A 77 21.78 32.01 -0.28
C LEU A 77 23.02 31.36 0.37
N LYS A 78 24.20 31.96 0.26
CA LYS A 78 25.45 31.38 0.80
C LYS A 78 25.37 31.05 2.30
N PRO A 79 24.88 31.93 3.20
CA PRO A 79 24.71 31.59 4.61
C PRO A 79 23.75 30.41 4.84
N LEU A 80 22.65 30.31 4.08
CA LEU A 80 21.69 29.22 4.22
C LEU A 80 22.29 27.87 3.81
N GLN A 81 23.03 27.84 2.70
CA GLN A 81 23.78 26.65 2.28
C GLN A 81 24.83 26.24 3.30
N SER A 82 25.55 27.22 3.88
CA SER A 82 26.52 26.96 4.93
C SER A 82 25.87 26.39 6.20
N LEU A 83 24.69 26.90 6.58
CA LEU A 83 23.94 26.42 7.73
C LEU A 83 23.44 25.00 7.50
N GLN A 84 22.96 24.68 6.30
CA GLN A 84 22.57 23.34 5.92
C GLN A 84 23.75 22.36 6.03
N ALA A 85 24.92 22.73 5.48
CA ALA A 85 26.13 21.91 5.61
C ALA A 85 26.55 21.70 7.08
N VAL A 86 26.40 22.72 7.93
CA VAL A 86 26.65 22.58 9.38
C VAL A 86 25.64 21.63 10.02
N ALA A 87 24.35 21.71 9.68
CA ALA A 87 23.32 20.80 10.18
C ALA A 87 23.60 19.35 9.77
N ASP A 88 23.93 19.10 8.50
CA ASP A 88 24.28 17.78 7.97
C ASP A 88 25.52 17.21 8.68
N ASN A 89 26.53 18.06 8.94
CA ASN A 89 27.72 17.66 9.71
C ASN A 89 27.41 17.33 11.17
N ILE A 90 26.50 18.07 11.82
CA ILE A 90 26.06 17.78 13.20
C ILE A 90 25.32 16.44 13.24
N GLU A 91 24.42 16.19 12.30
CA GLU A 91 23.69 14.92 12.22
C GLU A 91 24.67 13.75 12.01
N MET A 92 25.60 13.88 11.08
CA MET A 92 26.62 12.87 10.83
C MET A 92 27.53 12.64 12.05
N ALA A 93 27.94 13.71 12.74
CA ALA A 93 28.73 13.61 13.97
C ALA A 93 27.94 12.93 15.11
N ALA A 94 26.64 13.22 15.23
CA ALA A 94 25.76 12.58 16.20
C ALA A 94 25.59 11.09 15.89
N GLN A 95 25.37 10.71 14.62
CA GLN A 95 25.28 9.32 14.18
C GLN A 95 26.59 8.55 14.41
N ASN A 96 27.74 9.14 14.06
CA ASN A 96 29.05 8.54 14.28
C ASN A 96 29.34 8.36 15.78
N SER A 97 28.96 9.34 16.60
CA SER A 97 29.06 9.24 18.06
C SER A 97 28.14 8.14 18.60
N TYR A 98 26.90 8.06 18.10
CA TYR A 98 25.98 6.98 18.45
C TYR A 98 26.60 5.62 18.12
N GLN A 99 27.10 5.39 16.90
CA GLN A 99 27.72 4.11 16.52
C GLN A 99 28.88 3.73 17.45
N LYS A 100 29.75 4.69 17.78
CA LYS A 100 30.90 4.46 18.66
C LYS A 100 30.49 4.08 20.08
N TYR A 101 29.48 4.75 20.65
CA TYR A 101 29.12 4.62 22.06
C TYR A 101 27.95 3.66 22.31
N ALA A 102 27.14 3.35 21.30
CA ALA A 102 25.98 2.46 21.40
C ALA A 102 26.37 1.01 21.69
N LEU A 103 27.60 0.60 21.37
CA LEU A 103 28.12 -0.74 21.69
C LEU A 103 28.74 -0.83 23.08
N LEU A 104 29.04 0.30 23.73
CA LEU A 104 29.63 0.32 25.06
C LEU A 104 28.55 0.08 26.11
N LYS A 105 28.80 -0.88 27.01
CA LYS A 105 27.91 -1.18 28.13
C LYS A 105 27.87 -0.01 29.10
N GLY A 106 26.68 0.56 29.31
CA GLY A 106 26.42 1.53 30.37
C GLY A 106 25.97 0.82 31.65
N ILE A 107 24.73 0.34 31.66
CA ILE A 107 24.11 -0.30 32.83
C ILE A 107 23.63 -1.71 32.48
N SER A 108 23.62 -2.61 33.47
CA SER A 108 22.86 -3.85 33.39
C SER A 108 21.88 -3.95 34.54
N ALA A 109 20.62 -4.25 34.24
CA ALA A 109 19.57 -4.44 35.22
C ALA A 109 18.96 -5.83 35.06
N ASN A 110 18.55 -6.43 36.18
CA ASN A 110 17.65 -7.58 36.15
C ASN A 110 16.23 -7.04 36.28
N LEU A 111 15.37 -7.39 35.34
CA LEU A 111 13.95 -7.07 35.34
C LEU A 111 13.20 -8.28 35.87
N LEU A 112 12.31 -8.04 36.83
CA LEU A 112 11.31 -9.00 37.25
C LEU A 112 9.94 -8.48 36.81
N PHE A 113 9.29 -9.24 35.95
CA PHE A 113 7.91 -9.02 35.55
C PHE A 113 7.03 -10.06 36.22
N ASN A 114 5.92 -9.63 36.78
CA ASN A 114 4.90 -10.51 37.33
C ASN A 114 3.53 -10.06 36.81
N THR A 115 2.91 -10.89 35.97
CA THR A 115 1.50 -10.73 35.60
C THR A 115 0.71 -11.88 36.19
N ASP A 116 -0.10 -11.55 37.20
CA ASP A 116 -1.06 -12.46 37.81
C ASP A 116 -2.24 -12.71 36.86
N THR A 117 -2.00 -13.57 35.88
CA THR A 117 -2.95 -13.78 34.80
C THR A 117 -4.13 -14.63 35.22
N SER A 118 -3.93 -15.51 36.19
CA SER A 118 -5.03 -16.26 36.81
C SER A 118 -6.07 -15.30 37.39
N ASN A 119 -5.64 -14.27 38.12
CA ASN A 119 -6.52 -13.24 38.66
C ASN A 119 -7.16 -12.38 37.56
N LEU A 120 -6.42 -12.02 36.50
CA LEU A 120 -7.00 -11.30 35.37
C LEU A 120 -8.10 -12.12 34.68
N VAL A 121 -7.84 -13.39 34.39
CA VAL A 121 -8.81 -14.32 33.78
C VAL A 121 -10.04 -14.46 34.67
N GLN A 122 -9.85 -14.62 35.98
CA GLN A 122 -10.95 -14.69 36.94
C GLN A 122 -11.78 -13.41 36.95
N LYS A 123 -11.15 -12.23 36.98
CA LYS A 123 -11.86 -10.94 36.90
C LYS A 123 -12.66 -10.80 35.61
N TYR A 124 -12.09 -11.19 34.47
CA TYR A 124 -12.81 -11.19 33.19
C TYR A 124 -14.00 -12.15 33.20
N GLN A 125 -13.84 -13.34 33.76
CA GLN A 125 -14.93 -14.30 33.96
C GLN A 125 -16.03 -13.73 34.85
N GLU A 126 -15.67 -13.04 35.95
CA GLU A 126 -16.63 -12.42 36.85
C GLU A 126 -17.42 -11.26 36.22
N MET A 127 -16.79 -10.49 35.34
CA MET A 127 -17.45 -9.42 34.58
C MET A 127 -18.39 -9.95 33.49
N ASN A 128 -18.21 -11.20 33.07
CA ASN A 128 -18.91 -11.81 31.93
C ASN A 128 -19.58 -13.14 32.32
N LYS A 129 -20.15 -13.20 33.54
CA LYS A 129 -20.78 -14.41 34.11
C LYS A 129 -21.92 -14.97 33.26
N ASN A 130 -22.53 -14.15 32.41
CA ASN A 130 -23.59 -14.53 31.49
C ASN A 130 -23.09 -15.25 30.22
N LEU A 131 -21.77 -15.31 29.98
CA LEU A 131 -21.20 -16.02 28.85
C LEU A 131 -20.82 -17.45 29.25
N ASN A 132 -21.43 -18.43 28.59
CA ASN A 132 -21.08 -19.84 28.75
C ASN A 132 -19.85 -20.20 27.90
N ILE A 133 -18.68 -19.69 28.29
CA ILE A 133 -17.41 -19.94 27.61
C ILE A 133 -16.32 -20.34 28.60
N THR A 134 -15.36 -21.14 28.14
CA THR A 134 -14.15 -21.46 28.92
C THR A 134 -13.16 -20.32 28.79
N TRP A 135 -12.92 -19.62 29.89
CA TRP A 135 -11.92 -18.57 29.97
C TRP A 135 -10.54 -19.20 30.13
N GLN A 136 -9.62 -18.82 29.25
CA GLN A 136 -8.23 -19.29 29.28
C GLN A 136 -7.28 -18.12 29.03
N PRO A 137 -6.05 -18.18 29.57
CA PRO A 137 -5.02 -17.21 29.23
C PRO A 137 -4.76 -17.18 27.72
N MET A 138 -4.49 -15.98 27.21
CA MET A 138 -4.16 -15.80 25.80
C MET A 138 -2.71 -16.22 25.54
N LEU A 139 -2.53 -17.15 24.59
CA LEU A 139 -1.20 -17.57 24.16
C LEU A 139 -0.58 -16.51 23.25
N ILE A 140 0.71 -16.26 23.46
CA ILE A 140 1.46 -15.25 22.73
C ILE A 140 2.33 -15.96 21.73
N LYS A 141 2.13 -15.60 20.45
CA LYS A 141 2.87 -16.16 19.33
C LYS A 141 4.28 -15.59 19.27
N ASN A 142 4.41 -14.28 19.45
CA ASN A 142 5.68 -13.57 19.39
C ASN A 142 5.67 -12.42 20.40
N ALA A 143 6.81 -12.15 21.00
CA ALA A 143 7.03 -10.95 21.79
C ALA A 143 8.36 -10.30 21.44
N PHE A 144 8.40 -8.98 21.48
CA PHE A 144 9.55 -8.15 21.17
C PHE A 144 9.76 -7.10 22.26
N PHE A 145 10.95 -7.08 22.86
CA PHE A 145 11.32 -6.10 23.89
C PHE A 145 12.14 -4.96 23.29
N ASN A 146 11.80 -3.73 23.67
CA ASN A 146 12.58 -2.55 23.34
C ASN A 146 12.71 -1.58 24.51
N ALA A 147 13.77 -0.77 24.48
CA ALA A 147 14.08 0.23 25.49
C ALA A 147 14.59 1.51 24.84
N TYR A 148 13.97 2.64 25.21
CA TYR A 148 14.31 3.98 24.71
C TYR A 148 14.46 4.95 25.87
N LEU A 149 15.27 6.00 25.70
CA LEU A 149 15.33 7.13 26.63
C LEU A 149 14.04 7.95 26.54
N LYS A 150 13.55 8.44 27.69
CA LYS A 150 12.44 9.40 27.75
C LYS A 150 12.99 10.81 27.53
N ASP A 151 12.38 11.54 26.61
CA ASP A 151 12.64 12.96 26.41
C ASP A 151 11.67 13.76 27.30
N PRO A 152 12.15 14.61 28.23
CA PRO A 152 11.28 15.38 29.13
C PRO A 152 10.41 16.44 28.43
N GLY A 153 10.57 16.67 27.11
CA GLY A 153 9.79 17.67 26.37
C GLY A 153 9.15 17.22 25.05
N ALA A 154 9.32 15.97 24.60
CA ALA A 154 8.85 15.53 23.28
C ALA A 154 8.19 14.15 23.29
N ALA A 155 7.26 13.93 22.36
CA ALA A 155 6.77 12.59 22.02
C ALA A 155 7.97 11.70 21.65
N LEU A 156 8.09 10.55 22.34
CA LEU A 156 9.07 9.47 22.11
C LEU A 156 10.01 9.72 20.92
N ASN A 157 11.15 10.39 21.15
CA ASN A 157 12.21 10.47 20.14
C ASN A 157 12.82 9.06 20.00
N SER A 158 12.22 8.30 19.09
CA SER A 158 12.47 6.89 18.79
C SER A 158 13.80 6.61 18.07
N THR A 159 14.64 7.64 17.88
CA THR A 159 15.78 7.60 16.96
C THR A 159 16.92 6.73 17.44
N PHE A 160 17.06 6.52 18.75
CA PHE A 160 18.20 5.79 19.31
C PHE A 160 17.76 4.74 20.34
N SER A 161 17.94 3.46 20.00
CA SER A 161 17.75 2.36 20.95
C SER A 161 18.79 2.47 22.06
N ALA A 162 18.34 2.36 23.32
CA ALA A 162 19.20 2.26 24.48
C ALA A 162 19.59 0.80 24.80
N LEU A 163 19.00 -0.17 24.11
CA LEU A 163 19.17 -1.60 24.37
C LEU A 163 20.36 -2.20 23.61
N ILE A 164 21.33 -2.77 24.31
CA ILE A 164 22.39 -3.60 23.71
C ILE A 164 21.92 -5.03 23.51
N ASP A 165 21.35 -5.60 24.58
CA ASP A 165 21.07 -7.03 24.70
C ASP A 165 20.04 -7.24 25.82
N ALA A 166 19.12 -8.18 25.64
CA ALA A 166 18.12 -8.55 26.63
C ALA A 166 18.00 -10.07 26.70
N PHE A 167 18.24 -10.70 27.84
CA PHE A 167 17.94 -12.11 28.04
C PHE A 167 16.63 -12.22 28.81
N ILE A 168 15.50 -12.26 28.10
CA ILE A 168 14.16 -12.44 28.66
C ILE A 168 13.56 -13.68 27.99
N PRO A 169 13.28 -14.78 28.73
CA PRO A 169 12.64 -15.96 28.17
C PRO A 169 11.35 -15.62 27.39
N GLY A 170 11.17 -16.24 26.22
CA GLY A 170 10.01 -16.02 25.35
C GLY A 170 9.99 -14.70 24.56
N VAL A 171 10.96 -13.80 24.77
CA VAL A 171 10.96 -12.46 24.14
C VAL A 171 12.16 -12.28 23.23
N SER A 172 11.87 -11.98 21.96
CA SER A 172 12.86 -11.53 21.00
C SER A 172 13.26 -10.08 21.27
N TYR A 173 14.45 -9.69 20.84
CA TYR A 173 14.97 -8.34 21.04
C TYR A 173 15.98 -8.04 19.95
N GLN A 174 16.09 -6.77 19.60
CA GLN A 174 17.08 -6.33 18.63
C GLN A 174 18.41 -6.07 19.34
N THR A 175 19.46 -6.77 18.91
CA THR A 175 20.84 -6.47 19.32
C THR A 175 21.44 -5.41 18.40
N LEU A 176 22.17 -4.45 18.98
CA LEU A 176 22.92 -3.43 18.22
C LEU A 176 24.12 -3.99 17.42
N LYS A 177 24.34 -5.30 17.41
CA LYS A 177 25.48 -5.96 16.72
C LYS A 177 25.38 -5.97 15.19
N ASN A 178 24.25 -5.56 14.59
CA ASN A 178 24.01 -5.53 13.13
C ASN A 178 23.56 -4.15 12.62
N LEU A 179 24.21 -3.07 13.06
CA LEU A 179 23.95 -1.73 12.50
C LEU A 179 24.77 -1.51 11.23
N ASP A 180 24.23 -1.89 10.07
CA ASP A 180 24.65 -1.30 8.79
C ASP A 180 23.92 0.05 8.63
N PRO A 181 24.63 1.18 8.47
CA PRO A 181 24.03 2.51 8.33
C PRO A 181 23.17 2.70 7.07
N LYS A 182 23.18 1.75 6.13
CA LYS A 182 22.27 1.74 4.96
C LYS A 182 21.04 0.87 5.14
N MET A 183 20.96 0.12 6.23
CA MET A 183 19.76 -0.66 6.53
C MET A 183 18.72 0.27 7.13
N PRO A 184 17.50 0.38 6.55
CA PRO A 184 16.39 0.98 7.28
C PRO A 184 16.29 0.28 8.65
N LEU A 185 15.96 1.04 9.69
CA LEU A 185 15.62 0.50 11.03
C LEU A 185 14.91 -0.84 10.82
N PRO A 186 15.49 -1.98 11.25
CA PRO A 186 14.94 -3.27 10.89
C PRO A 186 13.50 -3.30 11.37
N SER A 187 12.59 -3.54 10.42
CA SER A 187 11.19 -3.73 10.72
C SER A 187 11.05 -4.81 11.80
N ILE A 188 10.00 -4.75 12.60
CA ILE A 188 9.68 -5.58 13.78
C ILE A 188 9.68 -7.12 13.50
N ASN A 189 10.04 -7.56 12.28
CA ASN A 189 10.03 -8.94 11.85
C ASN A 189 11.42 -9.43 11.50
N GLU A 190 12.26 -9.77 12.50
CA GLU A 190 13.42 -10.63 12.22
C GLU A 190 13.85 -11.45 13.42
N LYS A 191 12.93 -12.32 13.84
CA LYS A 191 13.09 -13.72 14.27
C LYS A 191 11.82 -14.06 15.04
N GLU A 192 11.00 -14.94 14.47
CA GLU A 192 9.90 -15.54 15.22
C GLU A 192 10.48 -16.13 16.51
N SER A 193 9.99 -15.63 17.65
CA SER A 193 10.26 -16.26 18.93
C SER A 193 9.49 -17.56 18.91
N LYS A 194 10.16 -18.68 18.65
CA LYS A 194 9.52 -19.99 18.78
C LYS A 194 9.31 -20.28 20.26
N GLN A 195 8.22 -19.80 20.85
CA GLN A 195 7.71 -20.35 22.10
C GLN A 195 6.21 -20.12 22.25
N ASP A 196 5.49 -21.22 22.47
CA ASP A 196 4.07 -21.29 22.88
C ASP A 196 3.93 -21.02 24.40
N GLU A 197 4.66 -20.03 24.94
CA GLU A 197 4.67 -19.79 26.38
C GLU A 197 3.95 -18.50 26.78
N PHE A 198 3.22 -18.64 27.87
CA PHE A 198 2.37 -17.63 28.48
C PHE A 198 3.22 -16.56 29.19
N PHE A 199 2.87 -15.27 29.11
CA PHE A 199 3.49 -14.21 29.93
C PHE A 199 3.08 -14.34 31.40
N GLY A 200 3.66 -15.31 32.10
CA GLY A 200 3.61 -15.40 33.55
C GLY A 200 4.59 -14.43 34.22
N SER A 201 5.12 -14.85 35.37
CA SER A 201 6.27 -14.15 35.98
C SER A 201 7.54 -14.48 35.20
N VAL A 202 8.05 -13.50 34.45
CA VAL A 202 9.30 -13.65 33.70
C VAL A 202 10.35 -12.78 34.35
N SER A 203 11.50 -13.37 34.65
CA SER A 203 12.70 -12.61 35.00
C SER A 203 13.64 -12.58 33.81
N GLY A 204 14.29 -11.46 33.58
CA GLY A 204 15.26 -11.35 32.51
C GLY A 204 16.29 -10.26 32.78
N ARG A 205 17.37 -10.28 32.02
CA ARG A 205 18.47 -9.33 32.17
C ARG A 205 18.49 -8.41 30.98
N VAL A 206 18.51 -7.10 31.21
CA VAL A 206 18.71 -6.10 30.16
C VAL A 206 20.07 -5.45 30.33
N LYS A 207 20.76 -5.23 29.21
CA LYS A 207 21.99 -4.45 29.14
C LYS A 207 21.72 -3.24 28.28
N LEU A 208 21.96 -2.07 28.86
CA LEU A 208 21.79 -0.79 28.20
C LEU A 208 23.13 -0.25 27.75
N ASN A 209 23.11 0.50 26.65
CA ASN A 209 24.29 1.18 26.16
C ASN A 209 24.66 2.38 27.02
N LEU A 210 25.83 2.96 26.74
CA LEU A 210 26.35 4.09 27.50
C LEU A 210 25.37 5.28 27.50
N LEU A 211 24.65 5.51 26.40
CA LEU A 211 23.61 6.55 26.32
C LEU A 211 22.47 6.30 27.31
N GLY A 212 21.99 5.06 27.38
CA GLY A 212 21.01 4.63 28.39
C GLY A 212 21.55 4.66 29.82
N GLY A 213 22.86 4.48 30.00
CA GLY A 213 23.50 4.47 31.31
C GLY A 213 23.80 5.88 31.86
N CYS A 214 24.25 6.81 31.02
CA CYS A 214 24.73 8.13 31.42
C CYS A 214 23.71 8.93 32.26
N THR A 215 22.41 8.72 32.05
CA THR A 215 21.35 9.39 32.83
C THR A 215 21.37 9.04 34.32
N TYR A 216 22.08 7.98 34.73
CA TYR A 216 22.15 7.55 36.12
C TYR A 216 23.55 7.74 36.74
N TYR A 217 24.51 8.28 35.99
CA TYR A 217 25.84 8.61 36.51
C TYR A 217 25.99 10.12 36.64
N SER A 218 26.13 10.62 37.87
CA SER A 218 26.65 11.98 38.11
C SER A 218 28.18 12.05 37.97
N ASN A 219 28.86 10.92 38.21
CA ASN A 219 30.30 10.74 38.03
C ASN A 219 30.57 9.28 37.63
N ILE A 220 31.31 9.06 36.54
CA ILE A 220 31.59 7.72 35.99
C ILE A 220 32.43 6.84 36.94
N ASN A 221 33.14 7.45 37.89
CA ASN A 221 33.97 6.77 38.88
C ASN A 221 33.20 6.40 40.16
N GLN A 222 31.91 6.72 40.24
CA GLN A 222 31.06 6.35 41.37
C GLN A 222 30.00 5.32 40.92
N PRO A 223 29.69 4.31 41.75
CA PRO A 223 28.60 3.42 41.46
C PRO A 223 27.28 4.20 41.42
N VAL A 224 26.37 3.81 40.53
CA VAL A 224 25.02 4.37 40.48
C VAL A 224 24.34 4.13 41.83
N LYS A 225 23.66 5.14 42.36
CA LYS A 225 22.89 4.99 43.60
C LYS A 225 21.75 3.99 43.35
N GLU A 226 21.55 3.06 44.28
CA GLU A 226 20.56 1.98 44.16
C GLU A 226 19.14 2.51 43.89
N ASN A 227 18.77 3.63 44.52
CA ASN A 227 17.48 4.29 44.32
C ASN A 227 17.27 4.80 42.88
N ASP A 228 18.34 5.19 42.18
CA ASP A 228 18.27 5.70 40.80
C ASP A 228 18.06 4.55 39.81
N ILE A 229 18.64 3.37 40.07
CA ILE A 229 18.42 2.14 39.29
C ILE A 229 16.98 1.64 39.47
N ASN A 230 16.45 1.67 40.70
CA ASN A 230 15.08 1.24 40.97
C ASN A 230 14.04 2.13 40.27
N ASN A 231 14.42 3.34 39.86
CA ASN A 231 13.59 4.25 39.09
C ASN A 231 13.97 4.29 37.59
N ILE A 232 14.46 3.18 37.03
CA ILE A 232 14.87 3.12 35.62
C ILE A 232 13.76 3.58 34.67
N SER A 233 12.50 3.27 35.00
CA SER A 233 11.32 3.66 34.23
C SER A 233 10.99 5.15 34.29
N ALA A 234 11.61 5.96 35.14
CA ALA A 234 11.47 7.42 35.09
C ALA A 234 12.20 8.04 33.90
N ASN A 235 13.39 7.54 33.57
CA ASN A 235 14.22 8.07 32.49
C ASN A 235 14.15 7.21 31.21
N MET A 236 13.52 6.04 31.28
CA MET A 236 13.42 5.11 30.16
C MET A 236 12.02 4.59 29.94
N THR A 237 11.67 4.42 28.66
CA THR A 237 10.48 3.70 28.24
C THR A 237 10.89 2.29 27.86
N LEU A 238 10.44 1.33 28.65
CA LEU A 238 10.58 -0.09 28.38
C LEU A 238 9.24 -0.56 27.78
N ASN A 239 9.25 -1.25 26.64
CA ASN A 239 8.03 -1.83 26.10
C ASN A 239 8.22 -3.29 25.70
N VAL A 240 7.12 -4.04 25.81
CA VAL A 240 6.94 -5.33 25.17
C VAL A 240 5.83 -5.18 24.14
N ASN A 241 6.19 -5.35 22.87
CA ASN A 241 5.23 -5.54 21.80
C ASN A 241 4.98 -7.05 21.68
N TYR A 242 3.73 -7.49 21.73
CA TYR A 242 3.40 -8.89 21.63
C TYR A 242 2.32 -9.14 20.58
N THR A 243 2.40 -10.28 19.94
CA THR A 243 1.46 -10.75 18.94
C THR A 243 0.78 -12.00 19.46
N TYR A 244 -0.55 -12.02 19.42
CA TYR A 244 -1.38 -13.15 19.81
C TYR A 244 -2.31 -13.53 18.66
N GLN A 245 -2.84 -14.74 18.71
CA GLN A 245 -3.70 -15.27 17.68
C GLN A 245 -5.15 -15.26 18.13
N VAL A 246 -6.04 -14.72 17.28
CA VAL A 246 -7.48 -14.78 17.48
C VAL A 246 -8.08 -15.71 16.45
N LYS A 247 -8.79 -16.73 16.92
CA LYS A 247 -9.52 -17.68 16.09
C LYS A 247 -10.99 -17.28 16.03
N GLY A 248 -11.49 -16.97 14.83
CA GLY A 248 -12.90 -16.75 14.58
C GLY A 248 -13.49 -17.82 13.68
N ARG A 249 -14.77 -18.12 13.84
CA ARG A 249 -15.52 -19.04 12.99
C ARG A 249 -15.77 -18.41 11.62
N ARG A 250 -15.61 -19.22 10.58
CA ARG A 250 -15.95 -18.88 9.20
C ARG A 250 -16.59 -20.08 8.54
N SER A 251 -17.79 -19.92 7.99
CA SER A 251 -18.56 -21.01 7.39
C SER A 251 -19.38 -20.51 6.21
N PHE A 252 -19.78 -21.44 5.36
CA PHE A 252 -20.79 -21.15 4.35
C PHE A 252 -21.72 -22.35 4.21
N SER A 253 -22.92 -22.08 3.71
CA SER A 253 -23.90 -23.09 3.37
C SER A 253 -24.35 -22.90 1.93
N ALA A 254 -24.34 -23.98 1.16
CA ALA A 254 -24.79 -24.00 -0.22
C ALA A 254 -26.04 -24.87 -0.34
N LYS A 255 -27.03 -24.38 -1.07
CA LYS A 255 -28.20 -25.13 -1.53
C LYS A 255 -28.11 -25.29 -3.02
N TYR A 256 -28.38 -26.49 -3.53
CA TYR A 256 -28.32 -26.72 -4.96
C TYR A 256 -29.36 -27.74 -5.44
N HIS A 257 -29.78 -27.58 -6.70
CA HIS A 257 -30.75 -28.43 -7.37
C HIS A 257 -30.13 -29.06 -8.62
N LEU A 258 -29.67 -30.30 -8.49
CA LEU A 258 -28.88 -30.97 -9.53
C LEU A 258 -29.66 -31.18 -10.84
N SER A 259 -30.98 -31.45 -10.78
CA SER A 259 -31.83 -31.56 -11.97
C SER A 259 -31.98 -30.24 -12.74
N ASN A 260 -31.97 -29.10 -12.03
CA ASN A 260 -32.08 -27.78 -12.69
C ASN A 260 -30.74 -27.39 -13.31
N LEU A 261 -29.64 -27.68 -12.61
CA LEU A 261 -28.29 -27.55 -13.18
C LEU A 261 -28.14 -28.40 -14.44
N TYR A 262 -28.58 -29.66 -14.42
CA TYR A 262 -28.59 -30.53 -15.59
C TYR A 262 -29.39 -29.95 -16.76
N THR A 263 -30.59 -29.43 -16.51
CA THR A 263 -31.42 -28.79 -17.55
C THR A 263 -30.72 -27.56 -18.17
N ARG A 264 -29.94 -26.81 -17.37
CA ARG A 264 -29.12 -25.70 -17.88
C ARG A 264 -27.94 -26.18 -18.73
N ILE A 265 -27.27 -27.26 -18.35
CA ILE A 265 -26.22 -27.89 -19.15
C ILE A 265 -26.79 -28.33 -20.51
N GLU A 266 -27.92 -29.01 -20.50
CA GLU A 266 -28.61 -29.51 -21.70
C GLU A 266 -29.01 -28.36 -22.63
N SER A 267 -29.61 -27.29 -22.11
CA SER A 267 -30.01 -26.13 -22.93
C SER A 267 -28.83 -25.35 -23.53
N LYS A 268 -27.62 -25.48 -22.95
CA LYS A 268 -26.38 -24.88 -23.47
C LYS A 268 -25.53 -25.85 -24.31
N THR A 269 -26.04 -27.07 -24.51
CA THR A 269 -25.45 -28.06 -25.42
C THR A 269 -25.99 -27.79 -26.83
N SER A 270 -25.11 -27.78 -27.82
CA SER A 270 -25.52 -27.49 -29.21
C SER A 270 -26.43 -28.60 -29.77
N SER A 271 -27.20 -28.30 -30.81
CA SER A 271 -28.06 -29.27 -31.53
C SER A 271 -27.31 -30.48 -32.10
N ARG A 272 -25.97 -30.41 -32.17
CA ARG A 272 -25.09 -31.53 -32.56
C ARG A 272 -24.61 -32.38 -31.37
N GLY A 273 -24.99 -32.05 -30.13
CA GLY A 273 -24.62 -32.79 -28.91
C GLY A 273 -23.29 -32.36 -28.26
N TRP A 274 -22.74 -31.21 -28.65
CA TRP A 274 -21.42 -30.75 -28.18
C TRP A 274 -21.59 -29.76 -27.04
N PHE A 275 -21.04 -30.09 -25.87
CA PHE A 275 -20.92 -29.20 -24.72
C PHE A 275 -19.50 -28.65 -24.66
N SER A 276 -19.37 -27.32 -24.68
CA SER A 276 -18.06 -26.64 -24.74
C SER A 276 -17.62 -26.18 -23.36
N THR A 277 -16.31 -25.99 -23.17
CA THR A 277 -15.75 -25.34 -21.96
C THR A 277 -16.30 -23.92 -21.78
N SER A 278 -16.54 -23.19 -22.87
CA SER A 278 -17.24 -21.89 -22.83
C SER A 278 -18.69 -22.00 -22.33
N SER A 279 -19.42 -23.06 -22.71
CA SER A 279 -20.76 -23.33 -22.18
C SER A 279 -20.70 -23.59 -20.68
N ALA A 280 -19.75 -24.41 -20.21
CA ALA A 280 -19.53 -24.68 -18.79
C ALA A 280 -19.20 -23.40 -18.01
N HIS A 281 -18.29 -22.59 -18.53
CA HIS A 281 -17.91 -21.32 -17.93
C HIS A 281 -19.10 -20.37 -17.82
N SER A 282 -19.92 -20.26 -18.88
CA SER A 282 -21.10 -19.41 -18.87
C SER A 282 -22.14 -19.79 -17.81
N ILE A 283 -22.29 -21.09 -17.50
CA ILE A 283 -23.22 -21.56 -16.46
C ILE A 283 -22.65 -21.29 -15.05
N VAL A 284 -21.34 -21.48 -14.88
CA VAL A 284 -20.65 -21.26 -13.60
C VAL A 284 -20.62 -19.77 -13.24
N GLU A 285 -20.35 -18.90 -14.21
CA GLU A 285 -20.25 -17.45 -14.00
C GLU A 285 -21.60 -16.74 -14.02
N ASP A 286 -22.69 -17.44 -14.36
CA ASP A 286 -24.04 -16.88 -14.37
C ASP A 286 -24.43 -16.38 -12.97
N LYS A 287 -24.74 -15.08 -12.88
CA LYS A 287 -25.23 -14.44 -11.65
C LYS A 287 -26.66 -14.85 -11.34
N GLN A 288 -27.45 -15.26 -12.33
CA GLN A 288 -28.83 -15.72 -12.18
C GLN A 288 -28.88 -17.24 -11.98
N SER A 289 -28.33 -17.71 -10.87
CA SER A 289 -28.31 -19.14 -10.52
C SER A 289 -29.33 -19.56 -9.46
N GLY A 290 -30.21 -18.66 -8.99
CA GLY A 290 -31.09 -18.93 -7.84
C GLY A 290 -32.07 -20.10 -8.03
N ASP A 291 -32.35 -20.49 -9.27
CA ASP A 291 -33.15 -21.67 -9.61
C ASP A 291 -32.41 -23.00 -9.36
N TRP A 292 -31.08 -23.00 -9.27
CA TRP A 292 -30.29 -24.23 -9.09
C TRP A 292 -29.17 -24.14 -8.05
N PHE A 293 -28.78 -22.94 -7.60
CA PHE A 293 -27.70 -22.72 -6.66
C PHE A 293 -27.88 -21.43 -5.86
N GLU A 294 -27.83 -21.57 -4.53
CA GLU A 294 -27.77 -20.49 -3.57
C GLU A 294 -26.63 -20.76 -2.58
N ILE A 295 -25.91 -19.71 -2.17
CA ILE A 295 -24.88 -19.81 -1.14
C ILE A 295 -25.06 -18.68 -0.12
N LYS A 296 -24.93 -19.03 1.16
CA LYS A 296 -24.98 -18.10 2.29
C LYS A 296 -23.70 -18.22 3.09
N PHE A 297 -23.02 -17.09 3.27
CA PHE A 297 -21.81 -16.98 4.07
C PHE A 297 -22.17 -16.60 5.50
N ASP A 298 -21.48 -17.19 6.46
CA ASP A 298 -21.71 -16.99 7.89
C ASP A 298 -20.35 -17.02 8.61
N GLY A 299 -20.01 -15.94 9.31
CA GLY A 299 -18.77 -15.83 10.07
C GLY A 299 -18.99 -15.04 11.35
N ASP A 300 -17.97 -15.02 12.19
CA ASP A 300 -17.97 -14.12 13.35
C ASP A 300 -17.84 -12.65 12.90
N ASN A 301 -18.14 -11.70 13.79
CA ASN A 301 -18.29 -10.28 13.44
C ASN A 301 -17.01 -9.66 12.84
N GLY A 302 -17.18 -8.61 12.03
CA GLY A 302 -16.08 -7.77 11.53
C GLY A 302 -15.13 -8.51 10.59
N GLU A 303 -13.86 -8.63 11.00
CA GLU A 303 -12.76 -9.16 10.18
C GLU A 303 -12.84 -10.67 9.89
N PHE A 304 -13.76 -11.39 10.54
CA PHE A 304 -14.01 -12.81 10.26
C PHE A 304 -15.10 -13.02 9.21
N GLN A 305 -15.73 -11.98 8.67
CA GLN A 305 -16.65 -12.10 7.53
C GLN A 305 -15.92 -12.31 6.22
N TYR A 306 -16.45 -13.13 5.32
CA TYR A 306 -15.92 -13.27 3.96
C TYR A 306 -16.03 -11.95 3.20
N THR A 307 -14.92 -11.50 2.61
CA THR A 307 -14.92 -10.31 1.74
C THR A 307 -15.75 -10.58 0.48
N PRO A 308 -16.31 -9.55 -0.19
CA PRO A 308 -17.08 -9.75 -1.43
C PRO A 308 -16.32 -10.53 -2.51
N ARG A 309 -14.99 -10.35 -2.58
CA ARG A 309 -14.12 -11.09 -3.47
C ARG A 309 -14.03 -12.57 -3.09
N GLU A 310 -13.73 -12.87 -1.83
CA GLU A 310 -13.70 -14.26 -1.34
C GLU A 310 -15.06 -14.95 -1.56
N GLN A 311 -16.17 -14.24 -1.32
CA GLN A 311 -17.52 -14.78 -1.56
C GLN A 311 -17.72 -15.14 -3.04
N SER A 312 -17.31 -14.26 -3.96
CA SER A 312 -17.39 -14.52 -5.40
C SER A 312 -16.55 -15.73 -5.80
N ASP A 313 -15.30 -15.79 -5.35
CA ASP A 313 -14.36 -16.87 -5.68
C ASP A 313 -14.86 -18.22 -5.15
N ILE A 314 -15.33 -18.27 -3.90
CA ILE A 314 -15.92 -19.48 -3.30
C ILE A 314 -17.19 -19.89 -4.05
N THR A 315 -18.05 -18.94 -4.42
CA THR A 315 -19.29 -19.21 -5.16
C THR A 315 -18.99 -19.87 -6.52
N VAL A 316 -18.10 -19.27 -7.30
CA VAL A 316 -17.68 -19.79 -8.61
C VAL A 316 -17.11 -21.20 -8.47
N GLU A 317 -16.25 -21.40 -7.49
CA GLU A 317 -15.59 -22.68 -7.26
C GLU A 317 -16.58 -23.77 -6.79
N GLN A 318 -17.55 -23.45 -5.92
CA GLN A 318 -18.63 -24.37 -5.55
C GLN A 318 -19.49 -24.76 -6.75
N LYS A 319 -19.82 -23.80 -7.63
CA LYS A 319 -20.54 -24.09 -8.89
C LYS A 319 -19.75 -25.02 -9.81
N LYS A 320 -18.41 -24.87 -9.91
CA LYS A 320 -17.54 -25.78 -10.67
C LYS A 320 -17.57 -27.21 -10.11
N LEU A 321 -17.47 -27.37 -8.79
CA LEU A 321 -17.55 -28.70 -8.15
C LEU A 321 -18.90 -29.38 -8.38
N LEU A 322 -20.00 -28.62 -8.34
CA LEU A 322 -21.34 -29.14 -8.62
C LEU A 322 -21.51 -29.54 -10.09
N MET A 323 -20.98 -28.73 -11.01
CA MET A 323 -20.93 -29.05 -12.44
C MET A 323 -20.21 -30.38 -12.67
N ASP A 324 -19.01 -30.55 -12.11
CA ASP A 324 -18.25 -31.81 -12.18
C ASP A 324 -19.04 -32.99 -11.59
N ARG A 325 -19.71 -32.79 -10.45
CA ARG A 325 -20.54 -33.82 -9.80
C ARG A 325 -21.69 -34.27 -10.70
N VAL A 326 -22.34 -33.35 -11.42
CA VAL A 326 -23.40 -33.68 -12.39
C VAL A 326 -22.81 -34.43 -13.58
N LEU A 327 -21.76 -33.89 -14.22
CA LEU A 327 -21.14 -34.50 -15.40
C LEU A 327 -20.62 -35.91 -15.11
N LEU A 328 -19.98 -36.12 -13.95
CA LEU A 328 -19.56 -37.45 -13.50
C LEU A 328 -20.75 -38.39 -13.34
N ARG A 329 -21.78 -38.01 -12.56
CA ARG A 329 -22.94 -38.89 -12.34
C ARG A 329 -23.66 -39.28 -13.62
N VAL A 330 -23.81 -38.34 -14.56
CA VAL A 330 -24.44 -38.56 -15.86
C VAL A 330 -23.57 -39.47 -16.74
N SER A 331 -22.24 -39.30 -16.74
CA SER A 331 -21.33 -40.18 -17.47
C SER A 331 -21.36 -41.62 -16.94
N MET A 332 -21.44 -41.79 -15.63
CA MET A 332 -21.48 -43.11 -14.98
C MET A 332 -22.76 -43.88 -15.27
N GLN A 333 -23.91 -43.21 -15.26
CA GLN A 333 -25.20 -43.85 -15.56
C GLN A 333 -25.28 -44.40 -16.98
N ASN A 334 -24.48 -43.86 -17.91
CA ASN A 334 -24.42 -44.32 -19.28
C ASN A 334 -23.29 -45.34 -19.55
N ALA A 335 -22.22 -45.35 -18.74
CA ALA A 335 -21.06 -46.21 -18.94
C ALA A 335 -21.08 -47.53 -18.12
N GLY A 336 -21.99 -47.69 -17.15
CA GLY A 336 -22.14 -48.94 -16.38
C GLY A 336 -20.98 -49.27 -15.41
N SER A 337 -20.06 -48.34 -15.16
CA SER A 337 -18.83 -48.55 -14.38
C SER A 337 -18.74 -47.66 -13.13
N THR A 338 -18.03 -48.15 -12.10
CA THR A 338 -17.81 -47.47 -10.81
C THR A 338 -16.90 -46.23 -10.93
N PRO A 339 -17.17 -45.16 -10.16
CA PRO A 339 -16.54 -43.86 -10.36
C PRO A 339 -15.09 -43.79 -9.89
N PRO A 340 -14.22 -42.99 -10.53
CA PRO A 340 -13.07 -42.40 -9.86
C PRO A 340 -13.56 -41.44 -8.75
N SER A 341 -12.81 -41.35 -7.66
CA SER A 341 -13.16 -40.52 -6.51
C SER A 341 -13.34 -39.05 -6.90
N VAL A 342 -14.53 -38.49 -6.62
CA VAL A 342 -14.79 -37.05 -6.72
C VAL A 342 -13.82 -36.33 -5.80
N ILE A 343 -13.18 -35.27 -6.29
CA ILE A 343 -12.35 -34.40 -5.46
C ILE A 343 -13.26 -33.84 -4.36
N GLN A 344 -13.08 -34.31 -3.13
CA GLN A 344 -13.81 -33.78 -1.99
C GLN A 344 -13.44 -32.30 -1.81
N PRO A 345 -14.40 -31.42 -1.48
CA PRO A 345 -14.07 -30.06 -1.13
C PRO A 345 -13.04 -30.09 0.01
N PRO A 346 -11.96 -29.31 -0.05
CA PRO A 346 -10.96 -29.31 1.01
C PRO A 346 -11.62 -28.91 2.34
N ILE A 347 -11.09 -29.47 3.41
CA ILE A 347 -11.67 -29.45 4.77
C ILE A 347 -11.74 -28.03 5.37
N SER A 348 -11.12 -27.02 4.75
CA SER A 348 -11.17 -25.64 5.22
C SER A 348 -11.39 -24.61 4.10
N GLY A 349 -12.24 -23.60 4.39
CA GLY A 349 -12.50 -22.48 3.48
C GLY A 349 -11.27 -21.61 3.16
N ILE A 350 -10.22 -21.67 4.00
CA ILE A 350 -8.94 -20.96 3.78
C ILE A 350 -8.11 -21.63 2.68
N LEU A 351 -8.05 -22.95 2.66
CA LEU A 351 -7.37 -23.70 1.59
C LEU A 351 -8.09 -23.56 0.24
N TYR A 352 -9.37 -23.16 0.27
CA TYR A 352 -10.19 -22.91 -0.93
C TYR A 352 -9.74 -21.65 -1.70
N ALA A 353 -9.39 -20.57 -1.00
CA ALA A 353 -8.97 -19.31 -1.60
C ALA A 353 -7.47 -19.28 -1.98
N ALA A 354 -6.62 -19.94 -1.19
CA ALA A 354 -5.17 -19.85 -1.36
C ALA A 354 -4.56 -20.89 -2.31
N GLY A 355 -5.27 -21.96 -2.68
CA GLY A 355 -4.64 -23.20 -3.16
C GLY A 355 -4.92 -23.68 -4.59
N ARG A 356 -5.65 -22.95 -5.45
CA ARG A 356 -6.11 -23.52 -6.75
C ARG A 356 -5.97 -22.65 -8.00
N ILE A 357 -5.02 -21.73 -8.05
CA ILE A 357 -4.76 -20.94 -9.26
C ILE A 357 -3.85 -21.67 -10.28
N ASP A 358 -3.12 -22.71 -9.89
CA ASP A 358 -2.26 -23.44 -10.83
C ASP A 358 -2.89 -24.76 -11.32
N ARG A 359 -3.38 -24.71 -12.56
CA ARG A 359 -3.94 -25.80 -13.40
C ARG A 359 -5.42 -26.15 -13.13
N CYS A 360 -6.21 -26.15 -14.20
CA CYS A 360 -7.64 -26.45 -14.16
C CYS A 360 -7.88 -27.95 -13.88
N ASN A 361 -7.90 -28.32 -12.59
CA ASN A 361 -8.06 -29.70 -12.12
C ASN A 361 -9.50 -30.22 -12.11
N TYR A 362 -10.45 -29.47 -12.68
CA TYR A 362 -11.85 -29.89 -12.78
C TYR A 362 -12.03 -30.90 -13.91
N TYR A 363 -12.98 -31.81 -13.72
CA TYR A 363 -13.27 -32.87 -14.68
C TYR A 363 -13.66 -32.30 -16.05
N TYR A 364 -14.42 -31.20 -16.09
CA TYR A 364 -14.75 -30.50 -17.35
C TYR A 364 -13.53 -29.89 -18.07
N CYS A 365 -12.44 -29.61 -17.36
CA CYS A 365 -11.21 -29.04 -17.92
C CYS A 365 -10.20 -30.11 -18.34
N GLN A 366 -10.02 -31.15 -17.53
CA GLN A 366 -9.03 -32.21 -17.79
C GLN A 366 -9.45 -33.11 -18.95
N VAL A 367 -10.75 -33.27 -19.18
CA VAL A 367 -11.29 -34.12 -20.26
C VAL A 367 -11.70 -33.29 -21.47
N GLY A 368 -11.01 -32.16 -21.68
CA GLY A 368 -11.06 -31.40 -22.91
C GLY A 368 -10.76 -32.32 -24.10
N SER A 369 -11.68 -32.34 -25.06
CA SER A 369 -11.69 -33.11 -26.31
C SER A 369 -12.05 -34.60 -26.31
N PHE A 370 -12.04 -35.33 -25.19
CA PHE A 370 -12.45 -36.75 -25.20
C PHE A 370 -13.95 -36.97 -24.93
N PHE A 371 -14.62 -36.04 -24.24
CA PHE A 371 -16.10 -36.02 -24.10
C PHE A 371 -16.85 -35.60 -25.38
N ILE A 372 -16.13 -35.17 -26.41
CA ILE A 372 -16.66 -34.63 -27.67
C ILE A 372 -17.51 -35.66 -28.44
N GLY A 373 -17.28 -36.97 -28.26
CA GLY A 373 -18.03 -38.02 -28.94
C GLY A 373 -19.20 -38.60 -28.14
N THR A 374 -19.08 -38.66 -26.81
CA THR A 374 -20.02 -39.40 -25.95
C THR A 374 -21.14 -38.54 -25.36
N ILE A 375 -20.97 -37.21 -25.25
CA ILE A 375 -22.05 -36.34 -24.73
C ILE A 375 -23.28 -36.32 -25.64
N GLY A 376 -23.09 -36.36 -26.96
CA GLY A 376 -24.17 -36.48 -27.94
C GLY A 376 -24.99 -37.78 -27.80
N SER A 377 -24.38 -38.87 -27.32
CA SER A 377 -25.09 -40.12 -26.98
C SER A 377 -25.63 -40.16 -25.55
N ILE A 378 -25.02 -39.42 -24.62
CA ILE A 378 -25.37 -39.35 -23.19
C ILE A 378 -26.69 -38.58 -22.95
N PHE A 379 -26.94 -37.51 -23.70
CA PHE A 379 -28.20 -36.76 -23.63
C PHE A 379 -29.29 -37.30 -24.58
N GLY A 380 -28.96 -38.24 -25.47
CA GLY A 380 -29.87 -38.81 -26.47
C GLY A 380 -30.78 -39.94 -25.96
N GLY A 381 -30.44 -40.57 -24.83
CA GLY A 381 -31.27 -41.61 -24.21
C GLY A 381 -32.36 -41.02 -23.31
N SER A 382 -33.62 -41.06 -23.76
CA SER A 382 -34.77 -40.52 -23.02
C SER A 382 -34.93 -41.13 -21.60
N SER A 383 -34.55 -42.40 -21.43
CA SER A 383 -34.66 -43.13 -20.16
C SER A 383 -33.59 -42.76 -19.12
N ALA A 384 -32.34 -42.58 -19.53
CA ALA A 384 -31.25 -42.18 -18.64
C ALA A 384 -31.44 -40.74 -18.14
N THR A 385 -31.87 -39.85 -19.04
CA THR A 385 -32.20 -38.46 -18.71
C THR A 385 -33.38 -38.37 -17.76
N SER A 386 -34.46 -39.13 -18.01
CA SER A 386 -35.62 -39.15 -17.10
C SER A 386 -35.28 -39.75 -15.73
N TYR A 387 -34.41 -40.76 -15.69
CA TYR A 387 -33.94 -41.38 -14.46
C TYR A 387 -33.04 -40.45 -13.63
N PHE A 388 -32.09 -39.75 -14.27
CA PHE A 388 -31.29 -38.74 -13.57
C PHE A 388 -32.17 -37.63 -13.00
N ARG A 389 -33.09 -37.09 -13.83
CA ARG A 389 -34.01 -36.04 -13.40
C ARG A 389 -34.87 -36.51 -12.24
N SER A 390 -35.42 -37.72 -12.25
CA SER A 390 -36.25 -38.22 -11.13
C SER A 390 -35.45 -38.43 -9.83
N GLN A 391 -34.22 -38.93 -9.93
CA GLN A 391 -33.35 -39.15 -8.76
C GLN A 391 -32.74 -37.86 -8.22
N ALA A 392 -32.56 -36.83 -9.04
CA ALA A 392 -31.87 -35.59 -8.69
C ALA A 392 -32.81 -34.36 -8.56
N ASN A 393 -34.13 -34.58 -8.59
CA ASN A 393 -35.15 -33.54 -8.44
C ASN A 393 -35.44 -33.22 -6.96
N TYR A 394 -34.43 -32.72 -6.27
CA TYR A 394 -34.55 -32.22 -4.91
C TYR A 394 -33.47 -31.18 -4.64
N TRP A 395 -33.73 -30.32 -3.65
CA TRP A 395 -32.73 -29.39 -3.13
C TRP A 395 -31.82 -30.11 -2.14
N ALA A 396 -30.54 -30.20 -2.46
CA ALA A 396 -29.50 -30.68 -1.57
C ALA A 396 -28.88 -29.51 -0.79
N PHE A 397 -28.44 -29.79 0.44
CA PHE A 397 -27.83 -28.81 1.33
C PHE A 397 -26.42 -29.28 1.73
N GLU A 398 -25.46 -28.38 1.66
CA GLU A 398 -24.07 -28.61 2.05
C GLU A 398 -23.61 -27.46 2.95
N LYS A 399 -23.00 -27.79 4.09
CA LYS A 399 -22.47 -26.81 5.04
C LYS A 399 -20.99 -27.09 5.27
N VAL A 400 -20.16 -26.07 5.04
CA VAL A 400 -18.73 -26.13 5.30
C VAL A 400 -18.42 -25.26 6.50
N ASN A 401 -17.90 -25.88 7.56
CA ASN A 401 -17.44 -25.19 8.75
C ASN A 401 -15.93 -25.01 8.69
N GLY A 402 -15.45 -23.84 9.07
CA GLY A 402 -14.03 -23.53 9.15
C GLY A 402 -13.77 -22.45 10.19
N TYR A 403 -12.51 -22.02 10.23
CA TYR A 403 -12.06 -20.95 11.11
C TYR A 403 -10.97 -20.14 10.42
N LEU A 404 -10.82 -18.88 10.82
CA LEU A 404 -9.72 -18.02 10.45
C LEU A 404 -8.97 -17.60 11.69
N ILE A 405 -7.64 -17.71 11.61
CA ILE A 405 -6.74 -17.27 12.65
C ILE A 405 -6.11 -15.96 12.17
N LEU A 406 -6.30 -14.90 12.94
CA LEU A 406 -5.71 -13.59 12.70
C LEU A 406 -4.69 -13.30 13.79
N ASP A 407 -3.53 -12.80 13.37
CA ASP A 407 -2.52 -12.28 14.27
C ASP A 407 -2.92 -10.85 14.70
N ARG A 408 -2.87 -10.57 16.00
CA ARG A 408 -3.12 -9.25 16.59
C ARG A 408 -1.91 -8.81 17.37
N THR A 409 -1.46 -7.58 17.14
CA THR A 409 -0.33 -6.99 17.85
C THR A 409 -0.81 -6.00 18.90
N SER A 410 -0.20 -6.01 20.07
CA SER A 410 -0.48 -5.09 21.16
C SER A 410 0.82 -4.70 21.87
N LYS A 411 0.77 -3.63 22.66
CA LYS A 411 1.94 -3.05 23.33
C LYS A 411 1.65 -2.84 24.81
N ILE A 412 2.55 -3.35 25.66
CA ILE A 412 2.61 -3.01 27.08
C ILE A 412 3.82 -2.10 27.28
N SER A 413 3.59 -0.97 27.94
CA SER A 413 4.66 -0.04 28.34
C SER A 413 4.82 -0.12 29.85
N PHE A 414 6.04 -0.34 30.34
CA PHE A 414 6.27 -0.43 31.78
C PHE A 414 6.34 0.97 32.39
N THR A 415 5.60 1.17 33.48
CA THR A 415 5.67 2.36 34.33
C THR A 415 6.10 1.94 35.73
N ASN A 416 6.75 2.83 36.48
CA ASN A 416 7.05 2.55 37.88
C ASN A 416 5.74 2.34 38.65
N LYS A 417 5.71 1.35 39.56
CA LYS A 417 4.73 1.38 40.65
C LYS A 417 5.33 2.29 41.71
N LEU A 418 4.74 3.49 41.85
CA LEU A 418 5.02 4.37 42.98
C LEU A 418 4.80 3.65 44.31
#